data_AF-A0A7X9JG89-F1
#
_entry.id   AF-A0A7X9JG89-F1
#
_cell.length_a   1.000
_cell.length_b   1.000
_cell.length_c   1.000
_cell.angle_alpha   90.00
_cell.angle_beta   90.00
_cell.angle_gamma   90.00
#
_symmetry.space_group_name_H-M   'P 1'
#
loop_
_entity.id
_entity.type
_entity.pdbx_description
1 polymer ?
#
loop_
_entity_poly.entity_id
_entity_poly.type
_entity_poly.pdbx_seq_one_letter_code
_entity_poly.pdbx_strand_id
1 'polypeptide(L)'
;AALATAGRFLKEADAQAVKLEGGREFADIVHKMTYAGIPVMAHLGLTPQSVHQLGGYKVQGKKDDAAETIMQDARILEESGAFAVVLECVPEKLAAEITSALSIPTIGIGAGVYCDGQVLVVHDMLGMQEKFTPKFVKKYANLNLEIKKAVKTYIGEVKNSNFPDTEHSFK
;
A
#
# COMPACT_ATOMS: atom_id res chain seq x y z
N ALA A 1 5.83 22.21 -8.03
CA ALA A 1 6.15 21.47 -6.79
C ALA A 1 6.10 19.96 -7.02
N ALA A 2 4.93 19.36 -7.32
CA ALA A 2 4.78 17.90 -7.45
C ALA A 2 5.77 17.24 -8.44
N LEU A 3 5.94 17.81 -9.64
CA LEU A 3 6.90 17.32 -10.64
C LEU A 3 8.34 17.30 -10.14
N ALA A 4 8.76 18.35 -9.42
CA ALA A 4 10.10 18.43 -8.85
C ALA A 4 10.32 17.35 -7.79
N THR A 5 9.35 17.14 -6.89
CA THR A 5 9.40 16.08 -5.88
C THR A 5 9.46 14.69 -6.52
N ALA A 6 8.64 14.44 -7.54
CA ALA A 6 8.65 13.17 -8.25
C ALA A 6 10.00 12.92 -8.94
N GLY A 7 10.57 13.96 -9.58
CA GLY A 7 11.90 13.88 -10.19
C GLY A 7 13.01 13.55 -9.19
N ARG A 8 12.90 14.03 -7.94
CA ARG A 8 13.86 13.68 -6.87
C ARG A 8 13.76 12.22 -6.46
N PHE A 9 12.56 11.65 -6.35
CA PHE A 9 12.41 10.22 -6.07
C PHE A 9 13.13 9.36 -7.12
N LEU A 10 13.02 9.72 -8.40
CA LEU A 10 13.68 8.97 -9.47
C LEU A 10 15.20 9.18 -9.50
N LYS A 11 15.66 10.42 -9.33
CA LYS A 11 17.09 10.77 -9.49
C LYS A 11 17.93 10.54 -8.26
N GLU A 12 17.35 10.71 -7.07
CA GLU A 12 18.07 10.74 -5.79
C GLU A 12 17.77 9.51 -4.92
N ALA A 13 16.67 8.80 -5.18
CA ALA A 13 16.19 7.70 -4.32
C ALA A 13 15.94 6.38 -5.06
N ASP A 14 16.44 6.25 -6.30
CA ASP A 14 16.36 5.04 -7.14
C ASP A 14 14.93 4.50 -7.39
N ALA A 15 13.90 5.33 -7.17
CA ALA A 15 12.55 4.95 -7.54
C ALA A 15 12.40 4.90 -9.06
N GLN A 16 11.62 3.95 -9.58
CA GLN A 16 11.34 3.87 -11.02
C GLN A 16 9.99 4.51 -11.39
N ALA A 17 9.17 4.80 -10.38
CA ALA A 17 7.83 5.35 -10.50
C ALA A 17 7.45 6.07 -9.20
N VAL A 18 6.39 6.86 -9.26
CA VAL A 18 5.77 7.46 -8.07
C VAL A 18 4.32 7.04 -7.94
N LYS A 19 3.81 6.94 -6.71
CA LYS A 19 2.40 6.74 -6.42
C LYS A 19 1.79 8.03 -5.90
N LEU A 20 0.62 8.41 -6.42
CA LEU A 20 -0.13 9.58 -5.95
C LEU A 20 -1.55 9.18 -5.54
N GLU A 21 -2.03 9.75 -4.44
CA GLU A 21 -3.38 9.56 -3.91
C GLU A 21 -4.31 10.68 -4.37
N GLY A 22 -5.48 10.31 -4.88
CA GLY A 22 -6.52 11.25 -5.30
C GLY A 22 -7.06 10.95 -6.69
N GLY A 23 -8.17 11.60 -7.01
CA GLY A 23 -8.96 11.36 -8.21
C GLY A 23 -8.70 12.38 -9.32
N ARG A 24 -9.78 12.79 -10.00
CA ARG A 24 -9.77 13.74 -11.12
C ARG A 24 -9.09 15.07 -10.81
N GLU A 25 -9.06 15.49 -9.55
CA GLU A 25 -8.41 16.71 -9.11
C GLU A 25 -6.89 16.71 -9.34
N PHE A 26 -6.29 15.52 -9.51
CA PHE A 26 -4.87 15.35 -9.82
C PHE A 26 -4.59 14.95 -11.28
N ALA A 27 -5.60 14.89 -12.15
CA ALA A 27 -5.46 14.48 -13.55
C ALA A 27 -4.38 15.29 -14.31
N ASP A 28 -4.43 16.62 -14.23
CA ASP A 28 -3.44 17.51 -14.85
C ASP A 28 -2.02 17.30 -14.29
N ILE A 29 -1.90 16.96 -13.00
CA ILE A 29 -0.61 16.67 -12.37
C ILE A 29 -0.06 15.34 -12.88
N VAL A 30 -0.90 14.30 -12.96
CA VAL A 30 -0.53 12.98 -13.51
C VAL A 30 -0.06 13.16 -14.95
N HIS A 31 -0.84 13.86 -15.78
CA HIS A 31 -0.48 14.15 -17.17
C HIS A 31 0.87 14.86 -17.31
N LYS A 32 1.12 15.89 -16.51
CA LYS A 32 2.40 16.62 -16.55
C LYS A 32 3.58 15.76 -16.12
N MET A 33 3.40 14.86 -15.16
CA MET A 33 4.46 13.94 -14.73
C MET A 33 4.77 12.88 -15.80
N THR A 34 3.72 12.25 -16.35
CA THR A 34 3.85 11.19 -17.35
C THR A 34 4.42 11.75 -18.65
N TYR A 35 3.98 12.94 -19.08
CA TYR A 35 4.55 13.67 -20.21
C TYR A 35 6.04 13.99 -20.03
N ALA A 36 6.47 14.27 -18.80
CA ALA A 36 7.88 14.50 -18.47
C ALA A 36 8.70 13.20 -18.32
N GLY A 37 8.11 12.03 -18.59
CA GLY A 37 8.77 10.73 -18.53
C GLY A 37 8.80 10.11 -17.12
N ILE A 38 8.00 10.59 -16.17
CA ILE A 38 7.88 10.01 -14.83
C ILE A 38 6.68 9.07 -14.79
N PRO A 39 6.86 7.75 -14.61
CA PRO A 39 5.75 6.82 -14.47
C PRO A 39 4.95 7.08 -13.18
N VAL A 40 3.63 7.16 -13.30
CA VAL A 40 2.72 7.42 -12.18
C VAL A 40 1.77 6.24 -11.97
N MET A 41 1.75 5.71 -10.76
CA MET A 41 0.72 4.80 -10.27
C MET A 41 -0.33 5.63 -9.52
N ALA A 42 -1.57 5.58 -9.99
CA ALA A 42 -2.69 6.21 -9.30
C ALA A 42 -3.09 5.41 -8.04
N HIS A 43 -3.80 6.05 -7.12
CA HIS A 43 -4.35 5.40 -5.93
C HIS A 43 -5.72 5.99 -5.62
N LEU A 44 -6.75 5.14 -5.65
CA LEU A 44 -8.15 5.45 -5.42
C LEU A 44 -8.76 4.57 -4.30
N GLY A 45 -9.97 4.93 -3.90
CA GLY A 45 -10.64 4.33 -2.74
C GLY A 45 -10.25 5.07 -1.48
N LEU A 46 -9.91 4.34 -0.42
CA LEU A 46 -9.44 4.93 0.83
C LEU A 46 -8.02 5.45 0.62
N THR A 47 -7.85 6.77 0.56
CA THR A 47 -6.55 7.43 0.48
C THR A 47 -6.11 7.86 1.90
N PRO A 48 -5.11 7.19 2.52
CA PRO A 48 -4.74 7.47 3.91
C PRO A 48 -4.31 8.91 4.17
N GLN A 49 -3.76 9.62 3.17
CA GLN A 49 -3.42 11.05 3.31
C GLN A 49 -4.64 11.93 3.56
N SER A 50 -5.83 11.47 3.14
CA SER A 50 -7.11 12.16 3.30
C SER A 50 -7.93 11.60 4.46
N VAL A 51 -7.34 10.84 5.39
CA VAL A 51 -8.04 10.16 6.49
C VAL A 51 -8.95 11.09 7.31
N HIS A 52 -8.56 12.34 7.52
CA HIS A 52 -9.38 13.32 8.25
C HIS A 52 -10.61 13.77 7.45
N GLN A 53 -10.47 13.96 6.14
CA GLN A 53 -11.57 14.32 5.24
C GLN A 53 -12.56 13.16 5.09
N LEU A 54 -12.03 11.93 5.05
CA LEU A 54 -12.81 10.69 4.97
C LEU A 54 -13.44 10.29 6.32
N GLY A 55 -13.03 10.94 7.41
CA GLY A 55 -13.52 10.65 8.75
C GLY A 55 -13.08 9.28 9.28
N GLY A 56 -11.85 8.87 8.97
CA GLY A 56 -11.21 7.63 9.40
C GLY A 56 -11.01 6.59 8.29
N TYR A 57 -10.45 5.45 8.67
CA TYR A 57 -10.23 4.30 7.77
C TYR A 57 -11.56 3.58 7.49
N LYS A 58 -12.28 4.06 6.48
CA LYS A 58 -13.60 3.53 6.07
C LYS A 58 -13.54 2.98 4.66
N VAL A 59 -14.35 1.96 4.41
CA VAL A 59 -14.59 1.43 3.06
C VAL A 59 -15.24 2.50 2.20
N GLN A 60 -14.69 2.73 1.00
CA GLN A 60 -15.16 3.71 0.01
C GLN A 60 -16.01 3.06 -1.07
N GLY A 61 -16.81 3.83 -1.82
CA GLY A 61 -17.60 3.29 -2.93
C GLY A 61 -18.77 2.37 -2.52
N LYS A 62 -19.30 2.52 -1.29
CA LYS A 62 -20.45 1.73 -0.80
C LYS A 62 -21.80 2.14 -1.40
N LYS A 63 -21.91 3.40 -1.81
CA LYS A 63 -23.11 3.97 -2.43
C LYS A 63 -22.83 4.14 -3.91
N ASP A 64 -23.87 4.02 -4.72
CA ASP A 64 -23.76 4.02 -6.18
C ASP A 64 -23.11 5.31 -6.72
N ASP A 65 -23.40 6.47 -6.12
CA ASP A 65 -22.80 7.76 -6.46
C ASP A 65 -21.28 7.79 -6.20
N ALA A 66 -20.85 7.26 -5.05
CA ALA A 66 -19.44 7.15 -4.70
C ALA A 66 -18.72 6.09 -5.55
N ALA A 67 -19.38 4.98 -5.87
CA ALA A 67 -18.83 3.94 -6.73
C ALA A 67 -18.60 4.45 -8.16
N GLU A 68 -19.59 5.15 -8.71
CA GLU A 68 -19.51 5.80 -10.02
C GLU A 68 -18.39 6.84 -10.06
N THR A 69 -18.25 7.64 -8.99
CA THR A 69 -17.15 8.62 -8.87
C THR A 69 -15.79 7.94 -8.95
N ILE A 70 -15.58 6.84 -8.22
CA ILE A 70 -14.30 6.09 -8.25
C ILE A 70 -14.04 5.48 -9.64
N MET A 71 -15.07 4.92 -10.28
CA MET A 71 -14.95 4.40 -11.66
C MET A 71 -14.52 5.50 -12.64
N GLN A 72 -15.17 6.66 -12.58
CA GLN A 72 -14.83 7.80 -13.43
C GLN A 72 -13.42 8.31 -13.17
N ASP A 73 -13.04 8.45 -11.89
CA ASP A 73 -11.71 8.90 -11.51
C ASP A 73 -10.63 7.91 -11.99
N ALA A 74 -10.91 6.61 -11.95
CA ALA A 74 -10.00 5.59 -12.46
C ALA A 74 -9.74 5.76 -13.96
N ARG A 75 -10.80 5.99 -14.75
CA ARG A 75 -10.68 6.25 -16.19
C ARG A 75 -9.95 7.57 -16.48
N ILE A 76 -10.27 8.63 -15.74
CA ILE A 76 -9.62 9.94 -15.90
C ILE A 76 -8.11 9.82 -15.63
N LEU A 77 -7.72 9.06 -14.61
CA LEU A 77 -6.30 8.86 -14.27
C LEU A 77 -5.58 8.00 -15.30
N GLU A 78 -6.23 6.96 -15.83
CA GLU A 78 -5.73 6.19 -16.97
C GLU A 78 -5.53 7.08 -18.21
N GLU A 79 -6.54 7.88 -18.59
CA GLU A 79 -6.46 8.83 -19.70
C GLU A 79 -5.36 9.89 -19.49
N SER A 80 -5.09 10.25 -18.24
CA SER A 80 -4.00 11.16 -17.86
C SER A 80 -2.61 10.50 -17.94
N GLY A 81 -2.54 9.20 -18.21
CA GLY A 81 -1.30 8.45 -18.43
C GLY A 81 -0.79 7.68 -17.21
N ALA A 82 -1.61 7.47 -16.17
CA ALA A 82 -1.24 6.54 -15.11
C ALA A 82 -0.99 5.15 -15.71
N PHE A 83 0.05 4.44 -15.27
CA PHE A 83 0.37 3.11 -15.80
C PHE A 83 -0.30 1.97 -15.01
N ALA A 84 -0.83 2.26 -13.83
CA ALA A 84 -1.55 1.33 -12.96
C ALA A 84 -2.36 2.11 -11.91
N VAL A 85 -3.35 1.45 -11.29
CA VAL A 85 -4.18 2.03 -10.23
C VAL A 85 -4.21 1.12 -8.99
N VAL A 86 -3.85 1.66 -7.84
CA VAL A 86 -4.13 1.01 -6.55
C VAL A 86 -5.59 1.26 -6.17
N LEU A 87 -6.30 0.21 -5.78
CA LEU A 87 -7.65 0.28 -5.21
C LEU A 87 -7.58 -0.16 -3.74
N GLU A 88 -7.80 0.79 -2.82
CA GLU A 88 -7.74 0.54 -1.38
C GLU A 88 -9.13 0.58 -0.73
N CYS A 89 -9.48 -0.47 0.03
CA CYS A 89 -10.72 -0.57 0.81
C CYS A 89 -11.99 -0.22 0.01
N VAL A 90 -12.16 -0.81 -1.18
CA VAL A 90 -13.36 -0.70 -2.02
C VAL A 90 -14.13 -2.04 -2.04
N PRO A 91 -15.45 -2.06 -2.28
CA PRO A 91 -16.20 -3.30 -2.49
C PRO A 91 -15.60 -4.14 -3.60
N GLU A 92 -15.52 -5.45 -3.38
CA GLU A 92 -14.98 -6.42 -4.34
C GLU A 92 -15.64 -6.34 -5.72
N LYS A 93 -16.97 -6.14 -5.76
CA LYS A 93 -17.72 -5.97 -7.01
C LYS A 93 -17.26 -4.73 -7.78
N LEU A 94 -17.08 -3.59 -7.09
CA LEU A 94 -16.60 -2.36 -7.70
C LEU A 94 -15.16 -2.51 -8.21
N ALA A 95 -14.29 -3.18 -7.45
CA ALA A 95 -12.93 -3.44 -7.89
C ALA A 95 -12.89 -4.32 -9.15
N ALA A 96 -13.74 -5.35 -9.23
CA ALA A 96 -13.86 -6.20 -10.41
C ALA A 96 -14.35 -5.42 -11.64
N GLU A 97 -15.34 -4.54 -11.45
CA GLU A 97 -15.85 -3.66 -12.51
C GLU A 97 -14.78 -2.70 -13.02
N ILE A 98 -14.04 -2.03 -12.11
CA ILE A 98 -12.95 -1.12 -12.48
C ILE A 98 -11.85 -1.88 -13.23
N THR A 99 -11.43 -3.03 -12.70
CA THR A 99 -10.37 -3.85 -13.31
C THR A 99 -10.76 -4.30 -14.72
N SER A 100 -12.03 -4.66 -14.93
CA SER A 100 -12.52 -5.04 -16.26
C SER A 100 -12.66 -3.85 -17.22
N ALA A 101 -12.77 -2.63 -16.71
CA ALA A 101 -13.01 -1.43 -17.49
C ALA A 101 -11.72 -0.69 -17.92
N LEU A 102 -10.62 -0.85 -17.17
CA LEU A 102 -9.33 -0.25 -17.49
C LEU A 102 -8.50 -1.15 -18.40
N SER A 103 -7.61 -0.54 -19.17
CA SER A 103 -6.54 -1.22 -19.93
C SER A 103 -5.25 -1.36 -19.12
N ILE A 104 -5.06 -0.54 -18.09
CA ILE A 104 -3.91 -0.59 -17.18
C ILE A 104 -4.16 -1.50 -15.97
N PRO A 105 -3.11 -2.12 -15.38
CA PRO A 105 -3.27 -3.01 -14.25
C PRO A 105 -3.85 -2.34 -12.99
N THR A 106 -4.69 -3.06 -12.27
CA THR A 106 -5.16 -2.68 -10.93
C THR A 106 -4.46 -3.47 -9.83
N ILE A 107 -4.08 -2.80 -8.74
CA ILE A 107 -3.46 -3.42 -7.56
C ILE A 107 -4.39 -3.26 -6.36
N GLY A 108 -4.89 -4.36 -5.82
CA GLY A 108 -5.83 -4.37 -4.70
C GLY A 108 -5.16 -4.37 -3.33
N ILE A 109 -5.74 -3.62 -2.38
CA ILE A 109 -5.51 -3.80 -0.95
C ILE A 109 -6.83 -3.63 -0.20
N GLY A 110 -7.41 -4.74 0.25
CA GLY A 110 -8.78 -4.75 0.75
C GLY A 110 -9.83 -4.43 -0.32
N ALA A 111 -9.55 -4.80 -1.57
CA ALA A 111 -10.41 -4.60 -2.73
C ALA A 111 -10.93 -5.93 -3.34
N GLY A 112 -10.77 -7.06 -2.65
CA GLY A 112 -11.13 -8.38 -3.17
C GLY A 112 -10.07 -8.97 -4.11
N VAL A 113 -10.39 -10.12 -4.70
CA VAL A 113 -9.43 -10.94 -5.47
C VAL A 113 -9.35 -10.60 -6.95
N TYR A 114 -10.27 -9.75 -7.45
CA TYR A 114 -10.43 -9.50 -8.89
C TYR A 114 -9.56 -8.37 -9.44
N CYS A 115 -8.70 -7.75 -8.64
CA CYS A 115 -7.63 -6.89 -9.16
C CYS A 115 -6.52 -7.73 -9.81
N ASP A 116 -5.79 -7.17 -10.76
CA ASP A 116 -4.69 -7.88 -11.47
C ASP A 116 -3.52 -8.26 -10.56
N GLY A 117 -3.32 -7.48 -9.49
CA GLY A 117 -2.34 -7.75 -8.46
C GLY A 117 -2.82 -7.36 -7.07
N GLN A 118 -1.98 -7.63 -6.07
CA GLN A 118 -2.29 -7.37 -4.66
C GLN A 118 -1.11 -6.73 -3.95
N VAL A 119 -1.38 -5.88 -2.97
CA VAL A 119 -0.36 -5.28 -2.10
C VAL A 119 -0.79 -5.38 -0.64
N LEU A 120 0.18 -5.63 0.24
CA LEU A 120 0.02 -5.57 1.69
C LEU A 120 1.23 -4.88 2.30
N VAL A 121 1.02 -4.23 3.45
CA VAL A 121 2.14 -3.72 4.26
C VAL A 121 2.89 -4.90 4.85
N VAL A 122 4.21 -4.97 4.62
CA VAL A 122 5.07 -6.09 5.03
C VAL A 122 4.96 -6.40 6.53
N HIS A 123 4.94 -5.37 7.37
CA HIS A 123 4.82 -5.50 8.83
C HIS A 123 3.50 -6.16 9.26
N ASP A 124 2.42 -5.87 8.54
CA ASP A 124 1.10 -6.39 8.85
C ASP A 124 1.00 -7.86 8.43
N MET A 125 1.45 -8.19 7.21
CA MET A 125 1.45 -9.58 6.73
C MET A 125 2.43 -10.47 7.52
N LEU A 126 3.53 -9.93 8.04
CA LEU A 126 4.47 -10.69 8.89
C LEU A 126 4.06 -10.71 10.38
N GLY A 127 2.96 -10.04 10.74
CA GLY A 127 2.46 -10.03 12.11
C GLY A 127 3.42 -9.41 13.11
N MET A 128 4.12 -8.33 12.71
CA MET A 128 5.05 -7.61 13.60
C MET A 128 4.31 -6.72 14.62
N GLN A 129 3.11 -6.27 14.27
CA GLN A 129 2.24 -5.48 15.13
C GLN A 129 1.24 -6.35 15.91
N GLU A 130 1.12 -6.08 17.20
CA GLU A 130 0.27 -6.84 18.14
C GLU A 130 -1.15 -6.30 18.21
N LYS A 131 -1.31 -4.98 18.24
CA LYS A 131 -2.57 -4.33 18.67
C LYS A 131 -3.57 -4.10 17.54
N PHE A 132 -3.13 -4.03 16.29
CA PHE A 132 -3.98 -3.68 15.17
C PHE A 132 -3.64 -4.52 13.96
N THR A 133 -4.67 -5.08 13.33
CA THR A 133 -4.56 -5.78 12.05
C THR A 133 -5.84 -5.45 11.29
N PRO A 134 -5.75 -4.68 10.19
CA PRO A 134 -6.92 -4.39 9.38
C PRO A 134 -7.62 -5.67 8.93
N LYS A 135 -8.94 -5.64 8.78
CA LYS A 135 -9.75 -6.82 8.44
C LYS A 135 -9.29 -7.51 7.14
N PHE A 136 -8.76 -6.75 6.18
CA PHE A 136 -8.29 -7.26 4.89
C PHE A 136 -6.89 -7.89 4.95
N VAL A 137 -6.18 -7.81 6.08
CA VAL A 137 -4.84 -8.38 6.21
C VAL A 137 -4.94 -9.84 6.66
N LYS A 138 -4.28 -10.73 5.90
CA LYS A 138 -3.90 -12.06 6.36
C LYS A 138 -2.48 -12.01 6.93
N LYS A 139 -2.31 -12.46 8.18
CA LYS A 139 -0.98 -12.72 8.75
C LYS A 139 -0.45 -14.05 8.21
N TYR A 140 0.72 -14.01 7.57
CA TYR A 140 1.47 -15.17 7.10
C TYR A 140 2.53 -15.62 8.11
N ALA A 141 2.91 -14.73 9.04
CA ALA A 141 3.76 -15.04 10.19
C ALA A 141 3.27 -14.28 11.44
N ASN A 142 3.80 -14.66 12.61
CA ASN A 142 3.62 -13.92 13.86
C ASN A 142 4.97 -13.53 14.46
N LEU A 143 5.71 -12.69 13.73
CA LEU A 143 7.06 -12.30 14.14
C LEU A 143 7.08 -11.55 15.48
N ASN A 144 5.99 -10.89 15.86
CA ASN A 144 5.90 -10.27 17.19
C ASN A 144 6.13 -11.30 18.31
N LEU A 145 5.45 -12.45 18.24
CA LEU A 145 5.58 -13.52 19.22
C LEU A 145 6.99 -14.12 19.20
N GLU A 146 7.51 -14.42 18.01
CA GLU A 146 8.83 -15.03 17.84
C GLU A 146 9.94 -14.12 18.35
N ILE A 147 9.89 -12.82 18.02
CA ILE A 147 10.85 -11.82 18.52
C ILE A 147 10.78 -11.75 20.06
N LYS A 148 9.57 -11.66 20.64
CA LYS A 148 9.41 -11.62 22.10
C LYS A 148 9.99 -12.86 22.78
N LYS A 149 9.75 -14.05 22.20
CA LYS A 149 10.29 -15.32 22.69
C LYS A 149 11.81 -15.32 22.63
N ALA A 150 12.39 -14.98 21.48
CA ALA A 150 13.84 -14.94 21.29
C ALA A 150 14.53 -13.99 22.28
N VAL A 151 14.00 -12.77 22.43
CA VAL A 151 14.53 -11.78 23.38
C VAL A 151 14.43 -12.29 24.82
N LYS A 152 13.32 -12.93 25.21
CA LYS A 152 13.16 -13.48 26.55
C LYS A 152 14.13 -14.63 26.84
N THR A 153 14.35 -15.52 25.87
CA THR A 153 15.35 -16.60 25.95
C THR A 153 16.75 -16.03 26.12
N TYR A 154 17.15 -15.09 25.26
CA TYR A 154 18.46 -14.43 25.33
C TYR A 154 18.69 -13.77 26.70
N ILE A 155 17.70 -13.01 27.20
CA ILE A 155 17.78 -12.39 28.54
C ILE A 155 17.96 -13.45 29.63
N GLY A 156 17.27 -14.59 29.53
CA GLY A 156 17.41 -15.70 30.47
C GLY A 156 18.80 -16.32 30.44
N GLU A 157 19.32 -16.59 29.25
CA GLU A 157 20.65 -17.20 29.07
C GLU A 157 21.77 -16.27 29.56
N VAL A 158 21.71 -14.97 29.25
CA VAL A 158 22.69 -13.99 29.76
C VAL A 158 22.63 -13.89 31.28
N LYS A 159 21.44 -13.79 31.88
CA LYS A 159 21.30 -13.69 33.35
C LYS A 159 21.81 -14.93 34.08
N ASN A 160 21.70 -16.09 33.46
CA ASN A 160 22.17 -17.36 34.02
C ASN A 160 23.62 -17.69 33.62
N SER A 161 24.31 -16.81 32.87
CA SER A 161 25.64 -17.06 32.31
C SER A 161 25.72 -18.33 31.43
N ASN A 162 24.61 -18.71 30.80
CA ASN A 162 24.59 -19.77 29.79
C ASN A 162 25.06 -19.27 28.42
N PHE A 163 24.97 -17.96 28.17
CA PHE A 163 25.48 -17.29 26.97
C PHE A 163 26.45 -16.16 27.36
N PRO A 164 27.59 -16.00 26.65
CA PRO A 164 28.11 -16.93 25.64
C PRO A 164 28.58 -18.24 26.26
N ASP A 165 28.41 -19.35 25.54
CA ASP A 165 28.98 -20.63 25.91
C ASP A 165 30.40 -20.80 25.30
N THR A 166 30.94 -22.01 25.39
CA THR A 166 32.25 -22.35 24.83
C THR A 166 32.32 -22.32 23.30
N GLU A 167 31.23 -22.60 22.59
CA GLU A 167 31.20 -22.57 21.13
C GLU A 167 31.16 -21.12 20.62
N HIS A 168 30.57 -20.22 21.40
CA HIS A 168 30.43 -18.80 21.10
C HIS A 168 31.53 -17.93 21.74
N SER A 169 32.65 -18.52 22.19
CA SER A 169 33.78 -17.82 22.83
C SER A 169 35.13 -18.18 22.19
N PHE A 170 35.99 -17.17 21.96
CA PHE A 170 37.36 -17.39 21.49
C PHE A 170 38.33 -17.61 22.67
N LYS A 171 39.38 -18.40 22.43
CA LYS A 171 40.44 -18.69 23.40
C LYS A 171 41.66 -17.82 23.17
#